data_AF-W2G878-F1
#
_entry.id   AF-W2G878-F1
#
_cell.length_a   1.000
_cell.length_b   1.000
_cell.length_c   1.000
_cell.angle_alpha   90.00
_cell.angle_beta   90.00
_cell.angle_gamma   90.00
#
_symmetry.space_group_name_H-M   'P 1'
#
loop_
_entity.id
_entity.type
_entity.pdbx_description
1 polymer ?
#
loop_
_entity_poly.entity_id
_entity_poly.type
_entity_poly.pdbx_seq_one_letter_code
_entity_poly.pdbx_strand_id
1 'polypeptide(L)'
;MSASGDKKKEEKKAAHPPFDGKEFEVWLERMKLKMERKGVWKYCEREIEEPEESKHQEHDEWKKETARAKELLYNRMTDKIMKTVKFETSAFRVVERLKQRFVGKTYFKYAAEMTQLRKLRLQQII
;
A
#
# COMPACT_ATOMS: atom_id res chain seq x y z
N MET A 1 -8.48 42.64 35.35
CA MET A 1 -8.16 42.09 34.02
C MET A 1 -7.30 40.87 34.23
N SER A 2 -7.83 39.66 34.02
CA SER A 2 -7.08 38.41 34.20
C SER A 2 -6.92 37.74 32.84
N ALA A 3 -5.70 37.76 32.33
CA ALA A 3 -5.32 37.07 31.10
C ALA A 3 -5.19 35.57 31.39
N SER A 4 -6.17 34.77 30.95
CA SER A 4 -6.00 33.32 30.80
C SER A 4 -5.53 33.05 29.38
N GLY A 5 -4.22 32.82 29.23
CA GLY A 5 -3.64 32.33 28.00
C GLY A 5 -3.91 30.84 27.86
N ASP A 6 -5.01 30.49 27.19
CA ASP A 6 -5.29 29.12 26.77
C ASP A 6 -4.24 28.65 25.75
N LYS A 7 -3.19 27.99 26.25
CA LYS A 7 -2.31 27.18 25.41
C LYS A 7 -3.13 26.00 24.87
N LYS A 8 -3.67 26.15 23.66
CA LYS A 8 -4.11 25.01 22.84
C LYS A 8 -2.96 24.01 22.73
N LYS A 9 -2.99 22.95 23.52
CA LYS A 9 -2.20 21.74 23.27
C LYS A 9 -2.70 21.18 21.94
N GLU A 10 -1.96 21.43 20.87
CA GLU A 10 -2.05 20.61 19.67
C GLU A 10 -1.77 19.16 20.11
N GLU A 11 -2.81 18.33 20.15
CA GLU A 11 -2.64 16.88 20.19
C GLU A 11 -1.85 16.49 18.95
N LYS A 12 -0.52 16.38 19.10
CA LYS A 12 0.32 15.68 18.13
C LYS A 12 -0.20 14.25 18.09
N LYS A 13 -1.08 13.94 17.12
CA LYS A 13 -1.60 12.59 16.88
C LYS A 13 -0.42 11.63 16.92
N ALA A 14 -0.38 10.79 17.96
CA ALA A 14 0.71 9.85 18.16
C ALA A 14 0.88 9.04 16.87
N ALA A 15 2.04 9.13 16.24
CA ALA A 15 2.30 8.41 15.01
C ALA A 15 2.15 6.91 15.30
N HIS A 16 1.23 6.23 14.61
CA HIS A 16 1.10 4.78 14.79
C HIS A 16 2.44 4.09 14.55
N PRO A 17 2.78 3.07 15.37
CA PRO A 17 4.04 2.36 15.26
C PRO A 17 4.20 1.71 13.87
N PRO A 18 5.44 1.48 13.41
CA PRO A 18 5.70 0.70 12.21
C PRO A 18 5.19 -0.73 12.37
N PHE A 19 4.82 -1.36 11.25
CA PHE A 19 4.38 -2.76 11.24
C PHE A 19 5.51 -3.72 11.56
N ASP A 20 5.27 -4.55 12.58
CA ASP A 20 6.22 -5.52 13.14
C ASP A 20 5.83 -6.99 12.85
N GLY A 21 4.70 -7.20 12.17
CA GLY A 21 4.12 -8.52 11.90
C GLY A 21 2.80 -8.79 12.61
N LYS A 22 2.37 -7.94 13.55
CA LYS A 22 1.08 -8.05 14.25
C LYS A 22 0.01 -7.17 13.61
N GLU A 23 -1.25 -7.58 13.76
CA GLU A 23 -2.43 -6.83 13.29
C GLU A 23 -2.33 -6.39 11.81
N PHE A 24 -1.90 -7.30 10.94
CA PHE A 24 -1.62 -6.98 9.54
C PHE A 24 -2.81 -6.34 8.81
N GLU A 25 -4.03 -6.81 9.02
CA GLU A 25 -5.23 -6.26 8.37
C GLU A 25 -5.47 -4.79 8.75
N VAL A 26 -5.31 -4.47 10.03
CA VAL A 26 -5.44 -3.10 10.53
C VAL A 26 -4.34 -2.20 9.98
N TRP A 27 -3.10 -2.70 9.91
CA TRP A 27 -2.01 -1.98 9.26
C TRP A 27 -2.27 -1.75 7.77
N LEU A 28 -2.74 -2.77 7.05
CA LEU A 28 -3.00 -2.70 5.61
C LEU A 28 -4.12 -1.70 5.30
N GLU A 29 -5.19 -1.68 6.09
CA GLU A 29 -6.27 -0.70 5.93
C GLU A 29 -5.78 0.74 6.16
N ARG A 30 -4.93 0.96 7.18
CA ARG A 30 -4.29 2.27 7.38
C ARG A 30 -3.39 2.66 6.22
N MET A 31 -2.68 1.71 5.62
CA MET A 31 -1.83 1.94 4.45
C MET A 31 -2.67 2.30 3.23
N LYS A 32 -3.75 1.58 2.98
CA LYS A 32 -4.73 1.87 1.93
C LYS A 32 -5.24 3.31 2.04
N LEU A 33 -5.83 3.69 3.18
CA LEU A 33 -6.35 5.05 3.40
C LEU A 33 -5.26 6.14 3.28
N LYS A 34 -4.01 5.85 3.64
CA LYS A 34 -2.89 6.79 3.48
C LYS A 34 -2.48 6.95 2.01
N MET A 35 -2.50 5.87 1.25
CA MET A 35 -2.06 5.85 -0.15
C MET A 35 -3.16 6.33 -1.11
N GLU A 36 -4.42 6.05 -0.82
CA GLU A 36 -5.58 6.60 -1.55
C GLU A 36 -5.57 8.12 -1.49
N ARG A 37 -5.40 8.70 -0.29
CA ARG A 37 -5.22 10.16 -0.12
C ARG A 37 -4.03 10.75 -0.89
N LYS A 38 -3.05 9.93 -1.25
CA LYS A 38 -1.85 10.33 -2.01
C LYS A 38 -1.93 9.97 -3.50
N GLY A 39 -3.01 9.34 -3.94
CA GLY A 39 -3.22 8.93 -5.34
C GLY A 39 -2.42 7.71 -5.80
N VAL A 40 -1.74 7.00 -4.91
CA VAL A 40 -0.76 5.93 -5.28
C VAL A 40 -1.21 4.51 -4.94
N TRP A 41 -2.41 4.35 -4.38
CA TRP A 41 -2.92 3.01 -4.01
C TRP A 41 -3.08 2.06 -5.20
N LYS A 42 -3.36 2.58 -6.41
CA LYS A 42 -3.47 1.82 -7.66
C LYS A 42 -2.26 0.90 -7.93
N TYR A 43 -1.06 1.31 -7.52
CA TYR A 43 0.19 0.54 -7.66
C TYR A 43 0.33 -0.62 -6.65
N CYS A 44 -0.53 -0.66 -5.63
CA CYS A 44 -0.59 -1.74 -4.63
C CYS A 44 -1.72 -2.75 -4.93
N GLU A 45 -2.70 -2.37 -5.74
CA GLU A 45 -3.85 -3.23 -6.08
C GLU A 45 -3.61 -4.15 -7.26
N ARG A 46 -2.77 -3.71 -8.20
CA ARG A 46 -2.40 -4.46 -9.40
C ARG A 46 -1.00 -4.12 -9.86
N GLU A 47 -0.41 -5.03 -10.62
CA GLU A 47 0.75 -4.73 -11.44
C GLU A 47 0.33 -3.70 -12.50
N ILE A 48 1.10 -2.62 -12.63
CA ILE A 48 0.90 -1.61 -13.67
C ILE A 48 2.07 -1.75 -14.61
N GLU A 49 1.78 -2.08 -15.87
CA GLU A 49 2.79 -2.21 -16.91
C GLU A 49 3.56 -0.91 -17.10
N GLU A 50 4.85 -1.07 -17.40
CA GLU A 50 5.72 0.04 -17.73
C GLU A 50 5.25 0.67 -19.05
N PRO A 51 4.93 1.99 -19.08
CA PRO A 51 4.62 2.70 -20.31
C PRO A 51 5.81 2.67 -21.27
N GLU A 52 5.55 2.78 -22.57
CA GLU A 52 6.63 2.91 -23.56
C GLU A 52 7.56 4.08 -23.24
N GLU A 53 8.87 3.85 -23.31
CA GLU A 53 9.89 4.88 -23.03
C GLU A 53 9.79 6.10 -23.96
N SER A 54 9.20 5.91 -25.16
CA SER A 54 8.91 6.95 -26.15
C SER A 54 7.98 8.04 -25.61
N LYS A 55 7.16 7.72 -24.61
CA LYS A 55 6.27 8.65 -23.91
C LYS A 55 6.92 9.14 -22.62
N HIS A 56 7.98 9.94 -22.76
CA HIS A 56 8.84 10.38 -21.66
C HIS A 56 8.07 10.88 -20.42
N GLN A 57 7.04 11.71 -20.60
CA GLN A 57 6.27 12.23 -19.48
C GLN A 57 5.49 11.13 -18.73
N GLU A 58 4.82 10.23 -19.45
CA GLU A 58 4.08 9.11 -18.85
C GLU A 58 5.04 8.14 -18.15
N HIS A 59 6.21 7.89 -18.74
CA HIS A 59 7.25 7.03 -18.18
C HIS A 59 7.85 7.60 -16.89
N ASP A 60 8.18 8.89 -16.88
CA ASP A 60 8.74 9.59 -15.72
C ASP A 60 7.74 9.65 -14.56
N GLU A 61 6.47 9.95 -14.87
CA GLU A 61 5.39 9.90 -13.88
C GLU A 61 5.22 8.49 -13.31
N TRP A 62 5.18 7.46 -14.17
CA TRP A 62 5.08 6.07 -13.73
C TRP A 62 6.25 5.64 -12.83
N LYS A 63 7.49 5.98 -13.20
CA LYS A 63 8.69 5.71 -12.37
C LYS A 63 8.56 6.36 -11.01
N LYS A 64 8.20 7.65 -10.98
CA LYS A 64 8.05 8.43 -9.75
C LYS A 64 6.95 7.89 -8.85
N GLU A 65 5.77 7.62 -9.39
CA GLU A 65 4.63 7.14 -8.60
C GLU A 65 4.85 5.71 -8.08
N THR A 66 5.44 4.83 -8.89
CA THR A 66 5.80 3.46 -8.50
C THR A 66 6.82 3.45 -7.37
N ALA A 67 7.88 4.25 -7.49
CA ALA A 67 8.90 4.40 -6.45
C ALA A 67 8.27 4.95 -5.15
N ARG A 68 7.43 5.99 -5.27
CA ARG A 68 6.73 6.60 -4.13
C ARG A 68 5.80 5.63 -3.40
N ALA A 69 5.08 4.78 -4.14
CA ALA A 69 4.23 3.76 -3.53
C ALA A 69 5.06 2.79 -2.69
N LYS A 70 6.17 2.29 -3.23
CA LYS A 70 7.07 1.36 -2.55
C LYS A 70 7.73 1.98 -1.33
N GLU A 71 8.18 3.23 -1.44
CA GLU A 71 8.75 4.01 -0.34
C GLU A 71 7.77 4.16 0.83
N LEU A 72 6.50 4.48 0.54
CA LEU A 72 5.47 4.62 1.57
C LEU A 72 5.19 3.32 2.32
N LEU A 73 5.25 2.16 1.64
CA LEU A 73 5.18 0.85 2.30
C LEU A 73 6.36 0.67 3.26
N TYR A 74 7.58 0.87 2.77
CA TYR A 74 8.81 0.64 3.54
C TYR A 74 8.90 1.55 4.76
N ASN A 75 8.54 2.83 4.63
CA ASN A 75 8.49 3.80 5.73
C ASN A 75 7.50 3.44 6.85
N ARG A 76 6.64 2.43 6.65
CA ARG A 76 5.59 2.05 7.60
C ARG A 76 5.71 0.62 8.09
N MET A 77 6.85 -0.02 7.86
CA MET A 77 7.19 -1.32 8.41
C MET A 77 8.54 -1.26 9.12
N THR A 78 8.77 -2.21 10.02
CA THR A 78 10.08 -2.39 10.66
C THR A 78 11.10 -2.96 9.68
N ASP A 79 12.39 -2.75 9.95
CA ASP A 79 13.48 -3.33 9.15
C ASP A 79 13.39 -4.86 9.05
N LYS A 80 12.91 -5.52 10.10
CA LYS A 80 12.69 -6.97 10.12
C LYS A 80 11.69 -7.39 9.05
N ILE A 81 10.58 -6.66 8.91
CA ILE A 81 9.58 -6.92 7.88
C ILE A 81 10.12 -6.52 6.51
N MET A 82 10.74 -5.35 6.39
CA MET A 82 11.31 -4.84 5.14
C MET A 82 12.31 -5.82 4.53
N LYS A 83 13.20 -6.41 5.34
CA LYS A 83 14.16 -7.45 4.91
C LYS A 83 13.50 -8.63 4.18
N THR A 84 12.23 -8.90 4.45
CA THR A 84 11.51 -10.04 3.86
C THR A 84 10.82 -9.72 2.53
N VAL A 85 10.76 -8.44 2.15
CA VAL A 85 10.09 -7.94 0.95
C VAL A 85 10.97 -6.99 0.12
N LYS A 86 12.21 -6.72 0.54
CA LYS A 86 13.12 -5.74 -0.09
C LYS A 86 13.50 -6.10 -1.54
N PHE A 87 13.41 -7.37 -1.90
CA PHE A 87 13.74 -7.87 -3.24
C PHE A 87 12.53 -7.91 -4.17
N GLU A 88 11.33 -7.64 -3.67
CA GLU A 88 10.14 -7.57 -4.51
C GLU A 88 10.27 -6.38 -5.46
N THR A 89 9.89 -6.57 -6.73
CA THR A 89 10.13 -5.57 -7.78
C THR A 89 9.19 -4.38 -7.66
N SER A 90 7.91 -4.61 -7.36
CA SER A 90 6.87 -3.57 -7.28
C SER A 90 6.18 -3.48 -5.92
N ALA A 91 5.46 -2.38 -5.69
CA ALA A 91 4.64 -2.19 -4.49
C ALA A 91 3.53 -3.25 -4.39
N PHE A 92 2.92 -3.63 -5.52
CA PHE A 92 1.98 -4.75 -5.61
C PHE A 92 2.59 -6.05 -5.08
N ARG A 93 3.79 -6.42 -5.54
CA ARG A 93 4.48 -7.64 -5.10
C ARG A 93 4.82 -7.62 -3.61
N VAL A 94 5.22 -6.47 -3.07
CA VAL A 94 5.40 -6.28 -1.63
C VAL A 94 4.11 -6.61 -0.87
N VAL A 95 2.98 -6.03 -1.29
CA VAL A 95 1.70 -6.23 -0.63
C VAL A 95 1.25 -7.69 -0.73
N GLU A 96 1.35 -8.31 -1.91
CA GLU A 96 1.00 -9.73 -2.09
C GLU A 96 1.85 -10.64 -1.20
N ARG A 97 3.17 -10.43 -1.15
CA ARG A 97 4.06 -11.21 -0.29
C ARG A 97 3.70 -11.09 1.18
N LEU A 98 3.32 -9.90 1.64
CA LEU A 98 2.88 -9.68 3.02
C LEU A 98 1.54 -10.37 3.30
N LYS A 99 0.57 -10.27 2.39
CA LYS A 99 -0.73 -10.94 2.56
C LYS A 99 -0.58 -12.46 2.63
N GLN A 100 0.22 -13.04 1.74
CA GLN A 100 0.57 -14.46 1.77
C GLN A 100 1.13 -14.91 3.12
N ARG A 101 1.96 -14.06 3.75
CA ARG A 101 2.62 -14.35 5.01
C ARG A 101 1.73 -14.18 6.24
N PHE A 102 0.91 -13.13 6.28
CA PHE A 102 0.25 -12.69 7.51
C PHE A 102 -1.25 -12.95 7.56
N VAL A 103 -1.92 -13.12 6.42
CA VAL A 103 -3.35 -13.48 6.39
C VAL A 103 -3.54 -15.01 6.32
N GLY A 104 -2.55 -15.75 5.81
CA GLY A 104 -2.55 -17.22 5.80
C GLY A 104 -3.51 -17.84 4.79
N LYS A 105 -3.93 -19.10 5.04
CA LYS A 105 -4.68 -19.95 4.06
C LYS A 105 -6.02 -19.35 3.60
N THR A 106 -6.65 -18.51 4.42
CA THR A 106 -7.91 -17.82 4.10
C THR A 106 -7.72 -16.76 3.01
N TYR A 107 -6.57 -16.09 2.97
CA TYR A 107 -6.26 -15.15 1.89
C TYR A 107 -6.15 -15.81 0.53
N PHE A 108 -5.48 -16.97 0.45
CA PHE A 108 -5.31 -17.66 -0.83
C PHE A 108 -6.66 -18.08 -1.42
N LYS A 109 -7.60 -18.52 -0.59
CA LYS A 109 -8.97 -18.81 -1.02
C LYS A 109 -9.68 -17.55 -1.52
N TYR A 110 -9.67 -16.49 -0.72
CA TYR A 110 -10.31 -15.21 -1.08
C TYR A 110 -9.69 -14.56 -2.34
N ALA A 111 -8.36 -14.55 -2.46
CA ALA A 111 -7.66 -13.98 -3.61
C ALA A 111 -7.90 -14.79 -4.89
N ALA A 112 -7.96 -16.13 -4.79
CA ALA A 112 -8.33 -17.00 -5.90
C ALA A 112 -9.77 -16.73 -6.35
N GLU A 113 -10.72 -16.65 -5.41
CA GLU A 113 -12.12 -16.33 -5.69
C GLU A 113 -12.29 -14.93 -6.30
N MET A 114 -11.60 -13.91 -5.78
CA MET A 114 -11.62 -12.55 -6.35
C MET A 114 -11.03 -12.51 -7.76
N THR A 115 -10.01 -13.31 -8.03
CA THR A 115 -9.43 -13.44 -9.38
C THR A 115 -10.42 -14.10 -10.34
N GLN A 116 -11.10 -15.16 -9.92
CA GLN A 116 -12.15 -15.81 -10.70
C GLN A 116 -13.34 -14.87 -10.95
N LEU A 117 -13.77 -14.13 -9.93
CA LEU A 117 -14.86 -13.16 -10.03
C LEU A 117 -14.54 -12.04 -11.03
N ARG A 118 -13.30 -11.56 -11.07
CA ARG A 118 -12.84 -10.58 -12.06
C ARG A 118 -12.89 -11.14 -13.48
N LYS A 119 -12.43 -12.39 -13.69
CA LYS A 119 -12.52 -13.06 -15.00
C LYS A 119 -13.97 -13.18 -15.48
N LEU A 120 -14.87 -13.62 -14.61
CA LEU A 120 -16.30 -13.76 -14.92
C LEU A 120 -16.94 -12.41 -15.27
N ARG A 121 -16.64 -11.35 -14.52
CA ARG A 121 -17.15 -10.00 -14.81
C ARG A 121 -16.64 -9.44 -16.13
N LEU A 122 -15.40 -9.73 -16.50
CA LEU A 122 -14.84 -9.32 -17.80
C LEU A 122 -15.47 -10.09 -18.96
N GLN A 123 -15.84 -11.36 -18.77
CA GLN A 123 -16.55 -12.17 -19.78
C GLN A 123 -18.00 -11.72 -20.00
N GLN A 124 -18.66 -11.11 -19.01
CA GLN A 124 -20.02 -10.59 -19.13
C GLN A 124 -20.12 -9.26 -19.88
N ILE A 125 -18.99 -8.61 -20.19
CA ILE A 125 -18.94 -7.30 -20.86
C ILE A 125 -18.72 -7.45 -22.39
N ILE A 126 -18.59 -8.69 -22.87
CA ILE A 126 -18.50 -9.06 -24.31
C ILE A 126 -19.82 -9.74 -24.70
#